data_AF-A0A1G1IMA5-F1
#
_entry.id   AF-A0A1G1IMA5-F1
#
_cell.length_a   1.000
_cell.length_b   1.000
_cell.length_c   1.000
_cell.angle_alpha   90.00
_cell.angle_beta   90.00
_cell.angle_gamma   90.00
#
_symmetry.space_group_name_H-M   'P 1'
#
loop_
_entity.id
_entity.type
_entity.pdbx_description
1 polymer ?
#
loop_
_entity_poly.entity_id
_entity_poly.type
_entity_poly.pdbx_seq_one_letter_code
_entity_poly.pdbx_strand_id
1 'polypeptide(L)'
;MWQKAFLRIIDANFNRAKEALRVAEDILRFAFNSKPLSARCKALRHRLTQNLASLPVPYAKIIGSREIRSDVGRENFVNDKKKTVPADILIRNVKRAEEAIRVLEEVTRVLAPEKAEDFERLRFSVYDLEKQAFKKFQALRGHRS
;
A
#
# COMPACT_ATOMS: atom_id res chain seq x y z
N MET A 1 4.49 24.92 -12.37
CA MET A 1 5.81 24.23 -12.48
C MET A 1 5.85 22.82 -11.86
N TRP A 2 5.00 22.48 -10.86
CA TRP A 2 5.09 21.20 -10.13
C TRP A 2 4.15 20.07 -10.58
N GLN A 3 3.25 20.33 -11.54
CA GLN A 3 2.18 19.38 -11.89
C GLN A 3 2.72 18.02 -12.36
N LYS A 4 3.73 18.00 -13.24
CA LYS A 4 4.38 16.75 -13.68
C LYS A 4 5.00 15.97 -12.52
N ALA A 5 5.59 16.66 -11.54
CA ALA A 5 6.18 16.03 -10.36
C ALA A 5 5.12 15.35 -9.49
N PHE A 6 3.99 16.03 -9.22
CA PHE A 6 2.90 15.42 -8.46
C PHE A 6 2.28 14.21 -9.16
N LEU A 7 2.14 14.25 -10.49
CA LEU A 7 1.65 13.09 -11.26
C LEU A 7 2.58 11.87 -11.14
N ARG A 8 3.90 12.10 -11.16
CA ARG A 8 4.91 11.05 -10.94
C ARG A 8 4.83 10.47 -9.54
N ILE A 9 4.69 11.33 -8.53
CA ILE A 9 4.56 10.91 -7.14
C ILE A 9 3.29 10.06 -6.95
N ILE A 10 2.19 10.46 -7.57
CA ILE A 10 0.94 9.68 -7.57
C ILE A 10 1.14 8.31 -8.20
N ASP A 11 1.69 8.24 -9.42
CA ASP A 11 1.90 6.95 -10.11
C ASP A 11 2.80 6.00 -9.30
N ALA A 12 3.93 6.50 -8.80
CA ALA A 12 4.88 5.72 -8.03
C ALA A 12 4.26 5.17 -6.74
N ASN A 13 3.59 6.01 -5.96
CA ASN A 13 3.02 5.59 -4.67
C ASN A 13 1.75 4.76 -4.83
N PHE A 14 0.97 4.97 -5.88
CA PHE A 14 -0.13 4.07 -6.22
C PHE A 14 0.35 2.65 -6.52
N ASN A 15 1.40 2.51 -7.34
CA ASN A 15 1.99 1.21 -7.66
C ASN A 15 2.60 0.55 -6.41
N ARG A 16 3.34 1.31 -5.59
CA ARG A 16 3.92 0.80 -4.33
C ARG A 16 2.83 0.29 -3.37
N ALA A 17 1.77 1.07 -3.15
CA ALA A 17 0.66 0.68 -2.28
C ALA A 17 -0.06 -0.57 -2.80
N LYS A 18 -0.32 -0.65 -4.11
CA LYS A 18 -0.97 -1.83 -4.72
C LYS A 18 -0.14 -3.09 -4.56
N GLU A 19 1.17 -3.01 -4.83
CA GLU A 19 2.06 -4.17 -4.74
C GLU A 19 2.24 -4.62 -3.29
N ALA A 20 2.41 -3.68 -2.36
CA ALA A 20 2.52 -3.97 -0.95
C ALA A 20 1.25 -4.69 -0.42
N LEU A 21 0.06 -4.20 -0.78
CA LEU A 21 -1.20 -4.87 -0.43
C LEU A 21 -1.36 -6.24 -1.10
N ARG A 22 -0.82 -6.43 -2.31
CA ARG A 22 -0.86 -7.72 -3.03
C ARG A 22 0.02 -8.76 -2.33
N VAL A 23 1.23 -8.39 -1.94
CA VAL A 23 2.12 -9.26 -1.16
C VAL A 23 1.47 -9.62 0.19
N ALA A 24 0.89 -8.64 0.89
CA ALA A 24 0.16 -8.90 2.15
C ALA A 24 -1.01 -9.88 1.95
N GLU A 25 -1.78 -9.71 0.87
CA GLU A 25 -2.89 -10.60 0.51
C GLU A 25 -2.44 -12.05 0.31
N ASP A 26 -1.37 -12.26 -0.44
CA ASP A 26 -0.85 -13.59 -0.75
C ASP A 26 -0.26 -14.27 0.49
N ILE A 27 0.45 -13.53 1.34
CA ILE A 27 0.94 -14.06 2.62
C ILE A 27 -0.24 -14.45 3.52
N LEU A 28 -1.26 -13.60 3.63
CA LEU A 28 -2.47 -13.90 4.40
C LEU A 28 -3.22 -15.12 3.85
N ARG A 29 -3.25 -15.28 2.53
CA ARG A 29 -3.91 -16.38 1.84
C ARG A 29 -3.16 -17.70 2.03
N PHE A 30 -1.87 -17.72 1.72
CA PHE A 30 -1.11 -18.96 1.56
C PHE A 30 -0.32 -19.35 2.81
N ALA A 31 0.20 -18.38 3.57
CA ALA A 31 0.94 -18.69 4.80
C ALA A 31 0.03 -18.74 6.04
N PHE A 32 -1.00 -17.89 6.09
CA PHE A 32 -1.90 -17.78 7.25
C PHE A 32 -3.30 -18.37 7.04
N ASN A 33 -3.61 -18.86 5.83
CA ASN A 33 -4.93 -19.43 5.46
C ASN A 33 -6.12 -18.56 5.89
N SER A 34 -5.94 -17.23 5.88
CA SER A 34 -6.91 -16.27 6.40
C SER A 34 -7.75 -15.69 5.26
N LYS A 35 -8.81 -16.41 4.86
CA LYS A 35 -9.76 -15.91 3.84
C LYS A 35 -10.29 -14.50 4.15
N PRO A 36 -10.72 -14.16 5.39
CA PRO A 36 -11.26 -12.83 5.67
C PRO A 36 -10.24 -11.70 5.48
N LEU A 37 -9.01 -11.88 5.99
CA LEU A 37 -7.97 -10.85 5.89
C LEU A 37 -7.41 -10.72 4.46
N SER A 38 -7.29 -11.83 3.74
CA SER A 38 -6.93 -11.82 2.31
C SER A 38 -7.98 -11.07 1.48
N ALA A 39 -9.28 -11.33 1.70
CA ALA A 39 -10.36 -10.62 1.04
C ALA A 39 -10.35 -9.11 1.35
N ARG A 40 -10.01 -8.74 2.59
CA ARG A 40 -9.85 -7.34 2.97
C ARG A 40 -8.71 -6.64 2.24
N CYS A 41 -7.55 -7.29 2.07
CA CYS A 41 -6.46 -6.75 1.26
C CYS A 41 -6.90 -6.51 -0.19
N LYS A 42 -7.62 -7.46 -0.79
CA LYS A 42 -8.20 -7.32 -2.13
C LYS A 42 -9.15 -6.12 -2.22
N ALA A 43 -10.02 -5.95 -1.23
CA ALA A 43 -10.96 -4.82 -1.16
C ALA A 43 -10.23 -3.47 -1.05
N LEU A 44 -9.16 -3.39 -0.24
CA LEU A 44 -8.33 -2.18 -0.13
C LEU A 44 -7.65 -1.84 -1.46
N ARG A 45 -7.14 -2.83 -2.21
CA ARG A 45 -6.58 -2.60 -3.56
C ARG A 45 -7.62 -2.05 -4.53
N HIS A 46 -8.85 -2.56 -4.46
CA HIS A 46 -9.95 -2.07 -5.29
C HIS A 46 -10.30 -0.62 -4.93
N ARG A 47 -10.49 -0.33 -3.64
CA ARG A 47 -10.79 1.01 -3.15
C ARG A 47 -9.68 2.01 -3.50
N LEU A 48 -8.42 1.62 -3.37
CA LEU A 48 -7.29 2.44 -3.81
C LEU A 48 -7.38 2.79 -5.31
N THR A 49 -7.76 1.83 -6.16
CA THR A 49 -7.95 2.05 -7.59
C THR A 49 -9.11 3.00 -7.87
N GLN A 50 -10.22 2.87 -7.12
CA GLN A 50 -11.38 3.77 -7.22
C GLN A 50 -11.04 5.19 -6.78
N ASN A 51 -10.32 5.36 -5.67
CA ASN A 51 -9.86 6.66 -5.19
C ASN A 51 -8.94 7.34 -6.21
N LEU A 52 -8.05 6.59 -6.86
CA LEU A 52 -7.20 7.16 -7.91
C LEU A 52 -8.05 7.61 -9.12
N ALA A 53 -9.01 6.79 -9.53
CA ALA A 53 -9.87 7.08 -10.67
C ALA A 53 -10.82 8.26 -10.43
N SER A 54 -11.10 8.62 -9.17
CA SER A 54 -11.96 9.75 -8.80
C SER A 54 -11.22 11.09 -8.76
N LEU A 55 -9.90 11.11 -8.91
CA LEU A 55 -9.13 12.35 -9.00
C LEU A 55 -9.48 13.12 -10.29
N PRO A 56 -9.46 14.47 -10.27
CA PRO A 56 -9.69 15.31 -11.46
C PRO A 56 -8.49 15.33 -12.41
N VAL A 57 -7.84 14.17 -12.58
CA VAL A 57 -6.65 13.98 -13.40
C VAL A 57 -6.87 12.73 -14.27
N PRO A 58 -6.82 12.84 -15.61
CA PRO A 58 -6.93 11.68 -16.47
C PRO A 58 -5.85 10.64 -16.16
N TYR A 59 -6.24 9.37 -16.05
CA TYR A 59 -5.32 8.26 -15.81
C TYR A 59 -4.18 8.20 -16.85
N ALA A 60 -4.47 8.55 -18.11
CA ALA A 60 -3.46 8.66 -19.16
C ALA A 60 -2.35 9.68 -18.84
N LYS A 61 -2.66 10.79 -18.16
CA LYS A 61 -1.65 11.77 -17.73
C LYS A 61 -0.79 11.25 -16.59
N ILE A 62 -1.36 10.43 -15.70
CA ILE A 62 -0.63 9.78 -14.61
C ILE A 62 0.39 8.79 -15.20
N ILE A 63 -0.05 7.89 -16.08
CA ILE A 63 0.84 6.94 -16.76
C ILE A 63 1.86 7.67 -17.64
N GLY A 64 1.43 8.66 -18.41
CA GLY A 64 2.31 9.42 -19.31
C GLY A 64 3.40 10.20 -18.58
N SER A 65 3.29 10.38 -17.26
CA SER A 65 4.33 10.99 -16.43
C SER A 65 5.46 10.03 -16.03
N ARG A 66 5.30 8.71 -16.27
CA ARG A 66 6.29 7.69 -15.91
C ARG A 66 7.63 7.94 -16.59
N GLU A 67 8.68 8.02 -15.79
CA GLU A 67 10.05 8.00 -16.29
C GLU A 67 10.72 6.68 -15.87
N ILE A 68 10.75 5.72 -16.78
CA ILE A 68 11.26 4.35 -16.55
C ILE A 68 12.78 4.34 -16.26
N ARG A 69 13.50 5.38 -16.70
CA ARG A 69 14.97 5.47 -16.67
C ARG A 69 15.55 6.41 -15.59
N SER A 70 14.74 7.16 -14.84
CA SER A 70 15.22 8.21 -13.91
C SER A 70 14.71 8.08 -12.47
N ASP A 71 14.25 6.89 -12.06
CA ASP A 71 13.74 6.70 -10.70
C ASP A 71 14.92 6.67 -9.70
N VAL A 72 15.25 7.84 -9.17
CA VAL A 72 16.22 8.03 -8.09
C VAL A 72 15.63 7.36 -6.84
N GLY A 73 16.13 6.17 -6.50
CA GLY A 73 15.52 5.29 -5.50
C GLY A 73 15.43 3.83 -5.91
N ARG A 74 15.96 3.48 -7.09
CA ARG A 74 16.30 2.09 -7.42
C ARG A 74 17.46 1.66 -6.50
N GLU A 75 17.15 0.70 -5.64
CA GLU A 75 18.00 0.10 -4.60
C GLU A 75 17.85 0.71 -3.19
N ASN A 76 17.16 -0.07 -2.35
CA ASN A 76 17.60 -0.36 -0.99
C ASN A 76 16.94 -1.67 -0.55
N PHE A 77 17.40 -2.78 -1.16
CA PHE A 77 17.27 -4.07 -0.51
C PHE A 77 18.26 -4.10 0.65
N VAL A 78 17.85 -3.58 1.81
CA VAL A 78 18.49 -3.97 3.07
C VAL A 78 18.16 -5.45 3.25
N ASN A 79 19.12 -6.27 2.85
CA ASN A 79 19.11 -7.72 2.95
C ASN A 79 19.50 -8.05 4.39
N ASP A 80 18.58 -7.82 5.32
CA ASP A 80 18.78 -8.23 6.70
C ASP A 80 18.68 -9.76 6.71
N LYS A 81 19.83 -10.44 6.81
CA LYS A 81 20.01 -11.90 6.72
C LYS A 81 19.41 -12.65 7.93
N LYS A 82 18.25 -12.24 8.41
CA LYS A 82 17.46 -12.98 9.40
C LYS A 82 16.48 -13.87 8.67
N LYS A 83 16.15 -15.04 9.26
CA LYS A 83 15.06 -15.90 8.78
C LYS A 83 13.75 -15.11 8.85
N THR A 84 13.41 -14.41 7.77
CA THR A 84 12.16 -13.66 7.65
C THR A 84 11.00 -14.66 7.71
N VAL A 85 10.21 -14.65 8.78
CA VAL A 85 8.99 -15.47 8.82
C VAL A 85 7.89 -14.77 8.01
N PRO A 86 6.88 -15.49 7.49
CA PRO A 86 5.79 -14.86 6.74
C PRO A 86 5.13 -13.67 7.45
N ALA A 87 5.11 -13.67 8.79
CA ALA A 87 4.62 -12.54 9.58
C ALA A 87 5.41 -11.24 9.35
N ASP A 88 6.74 -11.32 9.27
CA ASP A 88 7.59 -10.14 9.06
C ASP A 88 7.37 -9.57 7.65
N ILE A 89 7.21 -10.45 6.66
CA ILE A 89 6.86 -10.07 5.28
C ILE A 89 5.51 -9.36 5.27
N LEU A 90 4.51 -9.91 5.98
CA LEU A 90 3.18 -9.31 6.08
C LEU A 90 3.26 -7.89 6.68
N ILE A 91 3.83 -7.75 7.88
CA ILE A 91 3.89 -6.46 8.58
C ILE A 91 4.69 -5.42 7.77
N ARG A 92 5.83 -5.81 7.20
CA ARG A 92 6.64 -4.91 6.35
C ARG A 92 5.85 -4.39 5.16
N ASN A 93 5.04 -5.23 4.51
CA ASN A 93 4.25 -4.81 3.36
C ASN A 93 2.99 -4.03 3.75
N VAL A 94 2.38 -4.32 4.90
CA VAL A 94 1.29 -3.47 5.41
C VAL A 94 1.80 -2.04 5.69
N LYS A 95 2.94 -1.90 6.38
CA LYS A 95 3.56 -0.58 6.64
C LYS A 95 3.94 0.17 5.36
N ARG A 96 4.51 -0.52 4.38
CA ARG A 96 4.81 0.08 3.06
C ARG A 96 3.55 0.59 2.35
N ALA A 97 2.43 -0.12 2.49
CA ALA A 97 1.16 0.35 1.95
C ALA A 97 0.69 1.62 2.66
N GLU A 98 0.81 1.68 4.00
CA GLU A 98 0.47 2.86 4.79
C GLU A 98 1.29 4.09 4.39
N GLU A 99 2.61 3.95 4.30
CA GLU A 99 3.53 5.03 3.89
C GLU A 99 3.18 5.53 2.48
N ALA A 100 2.97 4.63 1.53
CA ALA A 100 2.62 4.99 0.17
C ALA A 100 1.25 5.68 0.09
N ILE A 101 0.25 5.21 0.84
CA ILE A 101 -1.08 5.85 0.91
C ILE A 101 -0.97 7.23 1.58
N ARG A 102 -0.13 7.40 2.59
CA ARG A 102 0.11 8.70 3.23
C ARG A 102 0.68 9.71 2.23
N VAL A 103 1.59 9.30 1.36
CA VAL A 103 2.09 10.19 0.30
C VAL A 103 0.98 10.55 -0.69
N LEU A 104 0.13 9.60 -1.08
CA LEU A 104 -1.03 9.87 -1.94
C LEU A 104 -2.01 10.85 -1.28
N GLU A 105 -2.25 10.71 0.02
CA GLU A 105 -3.09 11.61 0.81
C GLU A 105 -2.58 13.05 0.76
N GLU A 106 -1.28 13.27 1.05
CA GLU A 106 -0.68 14.61 1.06
C GLU A 106 -0.67 15.26 -0.33
N VAL A 107 -0.30 14.50 -1.37
CA VAL A 107 -0.29 15.05 -2.73
C VAL A 107 -1.70 15.34 -3.21
N THR A 108 -2.67 14.48 -2.87
CA THR A 108 -4.08 14.73 -3.18
C THR A 108 -4.60 15.96 -2.45
N ARG A 109 -4.17 16.22 -1.22
CA ARG A 109 -4.54 17.43 -0.47
C ARG A 109 -4.13 18.72 -1.18
N VAL A 110 -3.06 18.69 -1.96
CA VAL A 110 -2.63 19.83 -2.79
C VAL A 110 -3.39 19.90 -4.11
N LEU A 111 -3.66 18.76 -4.76
CA LEU A 111 -4.24 18.72 -6.10
C LEU A 111 -5.78 18.73 -6.15
N ALA A 112 -6.41 18.11 -5.16
CA ALA A 112 -7.84 17.86 -5.04
C ALA A 112 -8.18 17.68 -3.54
N PRO A 113 -8.17 18.76 -2.74
CA PRO A 113 -8.38 18.71 -1.29
C PRO A 113 -9.64 17.92 -0.88
N GLU A 114 -10.71 18.02 -1.67
CA GLU A 114 -11.98 17.33 -1.48
C GLU A 114 -11.89 15.80 -1.61
N LYS A 115 -10.81 15.29 -2.20
CA LYS A 115 -10.53 13.84 -2.33
C LYS A 115 -9.50 13.33 -1.33
N ALA A 116 -8.83 14.21 -0.58
CA ALA A 116 -7.77 13.80 0.35
C ALA A 116 -8.30 12.88 1.46
N GLU A 117 -9.52 13.14 1.94
CA GLU A 117 -10.16 12.30 2.95
C GLU A 117 -10.39 10.85 2.49
N ASP A 118 -10.54 10.60 1.19
CA ASP A 118 -10.69 9.23 0.68
C ASP A 118 -9.42 8.40 0.92
N PHE A 119 -8.24 9.03 0.77
CA PHE A 119 -6.95 8.39 1.06
C PHE A 119 -6.69 8.28 2.56
N GLU A 120 -7.13 9.25 3.35
CA GLU A 120 -7.08 9.18 4.81
C GLU A 120 -7.93 8.00 5.34
N ARG A 121 -9.18 7.89 4.89
CA ARG A 121 -10.07 6.75 5.23
C ARG A 121 -9.47 5.42 4.79
N LEU A 122 -8.80 5.39 3.64
CA LEU A 122 -8.11 4.21 3.16
C LEU A 122 -6.95 3.85 4.11
N ARG A 123 -6.13 4.83 4.52
CA ARG A 123 -5.01 4.64 5.46
C ARG A 123 -5.50 4.09 6.80
N PHE A 124 -6.57 4.64 7.36
CA PHE A 124 -7.20 4.09 8.58
C PHE A 124 -7.64 2.63 8.41
N SER A 125 -8.15 2.28 7.22
CA SER A 125 -8.55 0.90 6.92
C SER A 125 -7.35 -0.05 6.86
N VAL A 126 -6.16 0.45 6.48
CA VAL A 126 -4.90 -0.30 6.52
C VAL A 126 -4.37 -0.46 7.94
N TYR A 127 -4.45 0.56 8.80
CA TYR A 127 -4.08 0.42 10.22
C TYR A 127 -4.90 -0.65 10.94
N ASP A 128 -6.22 -0.70 10.68
CA ASP A 128 -7.05 -1.74 11.29
C ASP A 128 -6.74 -3.13 10.68
N LEU A 129 -6.31 -3.21 9.41
CA LEU A 129 -5.77 -4.46 8.86
C LEU A 129 -4.48 -4.89 9.59
N GLU A 130 -3.55 -3.96 9.85
CA GLU A 130 -2.32 -4.23 10.61
C GLU A 130 -2.65 -4.80 12.00
N LYS A 131 -3.55 -4.14 12.73
CA LYS A 131 -3.99 -4.55 14.07
C LYS A 131 -4.58 -5.97 14.06
N GLN A 132 -5.41 -6.29 13.07
CA GLN A 132 -6.02 -7.62 12.95
C GLN A 132 -5.02 -8.70 12.55
N ALA A 133 -4.10 -8.38 11.63
CA ALA A 133 -3.01 -9.26 11.25
C ALA A 133 -2.11 -9.58 12.45
N PHE A 134 -1.78 -8.58 13.26
CA PHE A 134 -0.95 -8.75 14.46
C PHE A 134 -1.64 -9.61 15.53
N LYS A 135 -2.93 -9.40 15.79
CA LYS A 135 -3.72 -10.27 16.69
C LYS A 135 -3.70 -11.74 16.24
N LYS A 136 -3.91 -11.98 14.94
CA LYS A 136 -3.88 -13.33 14.39
C LYS A 136 -2.49 -13.98 14.52
N PHE A 137 -1.43 -13.19 14.35
CA PHE A 137 -0.08 -13.64 14.57
C PHE A 137 0.20 -14.03 16.04
N GLN A 138 -0.23 -13.22 17.01
CA GLN A 138 -0.07 -13.54 18.43
C GLN A 138 -0.80 -14.83 18.82
N ALA A 139 -2.04 -15.01 18.35
CA ALA A 139 -2.82 -16.22 18.60
C ALA A 139 -2.11 -17.49 18.07
N LEU A 140 -1.46 -17.39 16.91
CA LEU A 140 -0.70 -18.51 16.33
C LEU A 140 0.61 -18.82 17.07
N ARG A 141 1.22 -17.84 17.74
CA ARG A 141 2.40 -18.06 18.60
C ARG A 141 2.03 -18.67 19.94
N GLY A 142 0.89 -18.30 20.53
CA GLY A 142 0.41 -18.86 21.80
C GLY A 142 -0.02 -20.33 21.75
N HIS A 143 -0.20 -20.91 20.56
CA HIS A 143 -0.49 -22.34 20.37
C HIS A 143 0.75 -23.21 20.11
N ARG A 144 1.96 -22.64 20.18
CA ARG A 144 3.23 -23.37 19.99
C ARG A 144 4.09 -23.46 21.25
N SER A 145 3.49 -23.20 22.42
CA SER A 145 4.10 -23.31 23.74
C SER A 145 3.36 -24.33 24.58
#